data_AF-W1IB61-F1
#
_entry.id   AF-W1IB61-F1
#
_cell.length_a   1.000
_cell.length_b   1.000
_cell.length_c   1.000
_cell.angle_alpha   90.00
_cell.angle_beta   90.00
_cell.angle_gamma   90.00
#
_symmetry.space_group_name_H-M   'P 1'
#
loop_
_entity.id
_entity.type
_entity.pdbx_description
1 polymer ?
#
loop_
_entity_poly.entity_id
_entity_poly.type
_entity_poly.pdbx_seq_one_letter_code
_entity_poly.pdbx_strand_id
1 'polypeptide(L)' 'TAVQSTVNRKTKKVEVTDIDTKKVTIYPSFALAGKALGISPSSLSLYFSKNRTKPFRNKYGLKLV' A
#
# COMPACT_ATOMS: atom_id res chain seq x y z
N THR A 1 -0.96 -23.55 -14.95
CA THR A 1 -1.07 -22.42 -15.89
C THR A 1 -0.07 -21.35 -15.50
N ALA A 2 0.61 -20.82 -16.51
CA ALA A 2 1.92 -20.15 -16.46
C ALA A 2 2.11 -19.03 -15.43
N VAL A 3 3.30 -19.04 -14.84
CA VAL A 3 3.94 -17.99 -14.05
C VAL A 3 4.02 -16.71 -14.89
N GLN A 4 3.27 -15.67 -14.51
CA GLN A 4 3.30 -14.39 -15.22
C GLN A 4 4.57 -13.60 -14.88
N SER A 5 5.53 -13.75 -15.78
CA SER A 5 6.17 -12.66 -16.55
C SER A 5 6.80 -11.49 -15.78
N THR A 6 8.13 -11.54 -15.75
CA THR A 6 9.12 -10.44 -15.78
C THR A 6 8.55 -9.05 -16.09
N VAL A 7 8.47 -8.22 -15.05
CA VAL A 7 8.28 -6.78 -15.20
C VAL A 7 9.29 -6.10 -14.28
N ASN A 8 10.43 -5.71 -14.85
CA ASN A 8 11.38 -4.76 -14.26
C ASN A 8 10.82 -3.32 -14.30
N ARG A 9 9.55 -3.14 -13.92
CA ARG A 9 9.01 -1.81 -13.56
C ARG A 9 9.34 -1.65 -12.09
N LYS A 10 9.97 -0.55 -11.69
CA LYS A 10 10.12 -0.17 -10.28
C LYS A 10 8.78 -0.35 -9.57
N THR A 11 8.58 -1.51 -8.94
CA THR A 11 7.35 -1.87 -8.25
C THR A 11 7.39 -1.04 -6.98
N LYS A 12 6.70 0.10 -7.03
CA LYS A 12 6.51 0.97 -5.87
C LYS A 12 5.89 0.10 -4.78
N LYS A 13 6.69 -0.24 -3.76
CA LYS A 13 6.23 -1.07 -2.66
C LYS A 13 5.46 -0.16 -1.72
N VAL A 14 4.41 -0.72 -1.13
CA VAL A 14 3.59 0.01 -0.17
C VAL A 14 3.85 -0.60 1.19
N GLU A 15 4.49 0.18 2.04
CA GLU A 15 4.61 -0.11 3.45
C GLU A 15 3.36 0.40 4.18
N VAL A 16 2.69 -0.49 4.88
CA VAL A 16 1.50 -0.23 5.68
C VAL A 16 1.87 -0.46 7.14
N THR A 17 1.80 0.59 7.95
CA THR A 17 2.08 0.56 9.38
C THR A 17 0.77 0.71 10.13
N ASP A 18 0.32 -0.34 10.81
CA ASP A 18 -0.76 -0.23 11.77
C ASP A 18 -0.29 0.54 13.01
N ILE A 19 -1.00 1.61 13.36
CA ILE A 19 -0.68 2.41 14.55
C ILE A 19 -1.09 1.66 15.83
N ASP A 20 -2.19 0.90 15.76
CA ASP A 20 -2.77 0.17 16.89
C ASP A 20 -1.87 -1.02 17.32
N THR A 21 -1.42 -1.81 16.34
CA THR A 21 -0.61 -3.01 16.58
C THR A 21 0.89 -2.79 16.40
N LYS A 22 1.29 -1.57 15.98
CA LYS A 22 2.66 -1.24 15.53
C LYS A 22 3.22 -2.19 14.46
N LYS A 23 2.35 -2.92 13.76
CA LYS A 23 2.75 -3.93 12.79
C LYS A 23 3.02 -3.25 11.45
N VAL A 24 4.20 -3.49 10.89
CA VAL A 24 4.59 -3.02 9.57
C VAL A 24 4.43 -4.16 8.57
N THR A 25 3.64 -3.94 7.52
CA THR A 25 3.41 -4.90 6.45
C THR A 25 3.75 -4.27 5.12
N ILE A 26 4.70 -4.88 4.40
CA ILE A 26 5.15 -4.38 3.10
C ILE A 26 4.48 -5.20 2.01
N TYR A 27 3.72 -4.53 1.16
CA TYR A 27 3.09 -5.13 0.00
C TYR A 27 3.86 -4.76 -1.27
N PRO A 28 4.04 -5.71 -2.20
CA PRO A 28 4.75 -5.46 -3.45
C PRO A 28 3.92 -4.65 -4.47
N SER A 29 2.64 -4.38 -4.18
CA SER A 29 1.75 -3.61 -5.06
C SER A 29 0.60 -2.95 -4.28
N PHE A 30 0.14 -1.80 -4.78
CA PHE A 30 -1.06 -1.10 -4.30
C PHE A 30 -2.32 -1.96 -4.34
N ALA A 31 -2.43 -2.87 -5.33
CA ALA A 31 -3.57 -3.77 -5.44
C ALA A 31 -3.62 -4.77 -4.29
N LEU A 32 -2.45 -5.30 -3.89
CA LEU A 32 -2.33 -6.23 -2.76
C LEU A 32 -2.57 -5.52 -1.43
N ALA A 33 -1.95 -4.36 -1.23
CA ALA A 33 -2.19 -3.52 -0.06
C ALA A 33 -3.66 -3.13 0.06
N GLY A 34 -4.28 -2.69 -1.04
CA GLY A 34 -5.69 -2.34 -1.10
C GLY A 34 -6.59 -3.52 -0.73
N LYS A 35 -6.34 -4.71 -1.30
CA LYS A 35 -7.08 -5.92 -0.93
C LYS A 35 -6.95 -6.28 0.54
N ALA A 36 -5.74 -6.24 1.10
CA ALA A 36 -5.52 -6.57 2.50
C ALA A 36 -6.20 -5.57 3.45
N LEU A 37 -6.29 -4.30 3.05
CA LEU A 37 -6.94 -3.24 3.80
C LEU A 37 -8.44 -3.09 3.50
N GLY A 38 -8.99 -3.85 2.54
CA GLY A 38 -10.38 -3.73 2.10
C GLY A 38 -10.70 -2.40 1.41
N ILE A 39 -9.71 -1.79 0.76
CA ILE A 39 -9.83 -0.49 0.07
C ILE A 39 -9.48 -0.60 -1.40
N SER A 40 -10.10 0.25 -2.21
CA SER A 40 -9.80 0.33 -3.63
C SER A 40 -8.38 0.85 -3.88
N PRO A 41 -7.65 0.27 -4.84
CA PRO A 41 -6.27 0.68 -5.16
C PRO A 41 -6.19 2.14 -5.60
N SER A 42 -7.25 2.68 -6.21
CA SER A 42 -7.35 4.10 -6.57
C SER A 42 -7.36 5.02 -5.34
N SER A 43 -8.04 4.61 -4.27
CA SER A 43 -8.06 5.36 -2.99
C SER A 43 -6.68 5.36 -2.35
N LEU A 44 -6.00 4.22 -2.39
CA LEU A 44 -4.64 4.07 -1.90
C LEU A 44 -3.66 4.96 -2.70
N SER A 45 -3.75 4.95 -4.03
CA SER A 45 -2.93 5.81 -4.90
C SER A 45 -3.21 7.30 -4.65
N LEU A 46 -4.49 7.69 -4.55
CA LEU A 46 -4.90 9.08 -4.29
C LEU A 46 -4.39 9.58 -2.92
N TYR A 47 -4.31 8.69 -1.94
CA TYR A 47 -3.76 9.02 -0.63
C TYR A 47 -2.29 9.48 -0.72
N PHE A 48 -1.46 8.75 -1.48
CA PHE A 48 -0.07 9.15 -1.71
C PHE A 48 0.05 10.44 -2.52
N SER A 49 -0.83 10.67 -3.50
CA SER A 49 -0.81 11.90 -4.31
C SER A 49 -1.12 13.17 -3.52
N LYS A 50 -1.85 13.07 -2.40
CA LYS A 50 -2.29 14.24 -1.61
C LYS A 50 -1.33 14.67 -0.50
N ASN A 51 -0.12 14.09 -0.41
CA ASN A 51 0.87 14.38 0.65
C ASN A 51 0.24 14.43 2.06
N ARG A 52 -0.75 13.57 2.32
CA ARG A 52 -1.45 13.56 3.61
C ARG A 52 -0.58 12.85 4.62
N THR A 53 -0.02 13.64 5.54
CA THR A 53 0.63 13.21 6.79
C THR A 53 -0.37 12.67 7.83
N LYS A 54 -1.67 12.69 7.51
CA LYS A 54 -2.72 12.18 8.40
C LYS A 54 -2.88 10.68 8.18
N PRO A 55 -2.81 9.86 9.23
CA PRO A 55 -2.95 8.41 9.12
C PRO A 55 -4.18 8.01 8.31
N PHE A 56 -3.99 7.10 7.37
CA PHE A 56 -5.07 6.53 6.58
C PHE A 56 -6.09 5.91 7.52
N ARG A 57 -7.32 6.42 7.47
CA ARG A 57 -8.43 5.98 8.32
C ARG A 57 -8.14 6.15 9.83
N ASN A 58 -7.23 7.06 10.20
CA ASN A 58 -6.74 7.25 11.57
C ASN A 58 -6.09 6.00 12.21
N LYS A 59 -5.76 4.98 11.41
CA LYS A 59 -5.26 3.69 11.90
C LYS A 59 -4.00 3.20 11.19
N TYR A 60 -3.80 3.57 9.91
CA TYR A 60 -2.70 3.06 9.10
C TYR A 60 -1.80 4.19 8.60
N GLY A 61 -0.52 4.15 8.93
CA GLY A 61 0.51 4.90 8.21
C GLY A 61 0.80 4.20 6.87
N LEU A 62 0.76 4.92 5.76
CA LEU A 62 1.11 4.38 4.45
C LEU A 62 2.37 5.09 3.96
N LYS A 63 3.40 4.33 3.58
CA LYS A 63 4.66 4.85 3.05
C LYS A 63 5.05 4.11 1.77
N LEU A 64 5.66 4.83 0.83
CA LEU A 64 6.22 4.26 -0.39
C LEU A 64 7.70 3.92 -0.19
N VAL A 65 8.07 2.71 -0.61
CA VAL A 65 9.45 2.18 -0.59
C VAL A 65 9.87 1.76 -1.99
#